data_AF-W3WGV8-F1
#
_entry.id   AF-W3WGV8-F1
#
_cell.length_a   1.000
_cell.length_b   1.000
_cell.length_c   1.000
_cell.angle_alpha   90.00
_cell.angle_beta   90.00
_cell.angle_gamma   90.00
#
_symmetry.space_group_name_H-M   'P 1'
#
loop_
_entity.id
_entity.type
_entity.pdbx_description
1 polymer ?
#
loop_
_entity_poly.entity_id
_entity_poly.type
_entity_poly.pdbx_seq_one_letter_code
_entity_poly.pdbx_strand_id
1 'polypeptide(L)'
;MFSERGAMHISNGAAAARSTQSGPTTTHDRDKGPSGLLPLPIGSLTVEHLVPRHTFKALIAEFLTRVYPLLPLVHVPDFTFRFEAGDYDRDPRFFRLCIAICAVTMASIPRQVETYACHLYQNAGELVERAAHVVLTCRLSSDMSWQQKPTVNDMLVSVMLSMAAHYAEWAHIGWAYASEATHAFRGLELYRREAYTDMTMVESELCKRAFWLMYIMQIHDRLSHITPHTSPCYEPMRTDWDFMLPIEISDSDLEPSRGSNSDADIYHDCRPAISGFIALIKVFLCVAEVSCQQVPGPKTANALSTNVNGPHTSSALQSEVRSSIRRRETLLNVVTRLQKVLEELPDELSLPSNHPSSDSAGTEEEDKSVIGHQYAVMRVNIHVTSLYLQSTLLDICLGSAAEPLEHGNTASVTDKTFPGSPNDPRPSTTGSHGTLWDLRENIVSELLHVLEHSTTKALESNGLSIIVKIREIAASLLVEDDNYNTTNNVEDKSQYYISQFADILARLDYLSRTKQESSVMNRDSAQAGRDILR
;
A
#
# COMPACT_ATOMS: atom_id res chain seq x y z
N MET A 1 32.69 12.05 -31.68
CA MET A 1 33.37 10.74 -31.78
C MET A 1 32.37 9.69 -31.31
N PHE A 2 31.69 8.85 -32.07
CA PHE A 2 31.49 8.48 -33.49
C PHE A 2 29.98 8.14 -33.54
N SER A 3 29.09 8.87 -34.19
CA SER A 3 28.64 8.85 -35.60
C SER A 3 28.29 7.49 -36.24
N GLU A 4 27.18 7.53 -37.00
CA GLU A 4 26.63 6.62 -38.03
C GLU A 4 25.66 5.52 -37.54
N ARG A 5 24.33 5.59 -37.74
CA ARG A 5 23.49 5.64 -38.97
C ARG A 5 23.80 4.53 -39.99
N GLY A 6 22.84 3.62 -40.17
CA GLY A 6 22.74 2.73 -41.32
C GLY A 6 21.34 2.11 -41.40
N ALA A 7 20.58 2.50 -42.42
CA ALA A 7 19.20 2.09 -42.68
C ALA A 7 19.10 0.82 -43.56
N MET A 8 17.96 0.14 -43.43
CA MET A 8 17.22 -0.68 -44.41
C MET A 8 17.97 -1.50 -45.47
N HIS A 9 17.64 -2.80 -45.56
CA HIS A 9 17.27 -3.40 -46.85
C HIS A 9 16.34 -4.61 -46.68
N ILE A 10 15.20 -4.54 -47.36
CA ILE A 10 14.26 -5.63 -47.63
C ILE A 10 14.73 -6.34 -48.91
N SER A 11 14.74 -7.69 -48.93
CA SER A 11 14.56 -8.46 -50.16
C SER A 11 14.03 -9.87 -49.89
N ASN A 12 12.93 -10.19 -50.59
CA ASN A 12 12.34 -11.51 -50.77
C ASN A 12 13.19 -12.38 -51.72
N GLY A 13 13.14 -13.72 -51.57
CA GLY A 13 13.73 -14.61 -52.57
C GLY A 13 13.58 -16.12 -52.31
N ALA A 14 12.46 -16.66 -52.77
CA ALA A 14 12.13 -18.01 -53.27
C ALA A 14 13.00 -19.28 -53.03
N ALA A 15 12.23 -20.36 -52.83
CA ALA A 15 12.50 -21.79 -52.84
C ALA A 15 13.47 -22.37 -53.89
N ALA A 16 14.18 -23.43 -53.49
CA ALA A 16 14.56 -24.55 -54.37
C ALA A 16 14.74 -25.85 -53.55
N ALA A 17 14.39 -26.97 -54.17
CA ALA A 17 14.11 -28.26 -53.56
C ALA A 17 15.24 -29.30 -53.71
N ARG A 18 15.08 -30.41 -52.96
CA ARG A 18 15.61 -31.80 -53.11
C ARG A 18 16.99 -32.10 -52.48
N SER A 19 17.02 -33.00 -51.51
CA SER A 19 17.15 -34.45 -51.77
C SER A 19 17.12 -35.27 -50.48
N THR A 20 16.49 -36.42 -50.58
CA THR A 20 16.29 -37.46 -49.57
C THR A 20 17.54 -38.30 -49.37
N GLN A 21 18.00 -38.46 -48.12
CA GLN A 21 18.68 -39.69 -47.68
C GLN A 21 18.26 -40.04 -46.25
N SER A 22 17.67 -41.22 -46.15
CA SER A 22 17.27 -41.95 -44.94
C SER A 22 18.48 -42.53 -44.21
N GLY A 23 18.61 -42.25 -42.92
CA GLY A 23 19.55 -42.86 -41.97
C GLY A 23 18.95 -42.85 -40.56
N PRO A 24 19.36 -43.79 -39.68
CA PRO A 24 18.48 -44.33 -38.64
C PRO A 24 18.25 -43.38 -37.47
N THR A 25 17.04 -43.46 -36.93
CA THR A 25 16.58 -42.89 -35.66
C THR A 25 17.54 -43.17 -34.51
N THR A 26 18.26 -42.13 -34.09
CA THR A 26 18.77 -41.99 -32.72
C THR A 26 17.99 -40.86 -32.06
N THR A 27 17.23 -41.20 -31.03
CA THR A 27 16.55 -40.26 -30.14
C THR A 27 17.60 -39.41 -29.44
N HIS A 28 17.84 -38.21 -29.96
CA HIS A 28 18.60 -37.18 -29.27
C HIS A 28 17.71 -36.56 -28.19
N ASP A 29 17.81 -37.09 -26.96
CA ASP A 29 17.54 -36.33 -25.74
C ASP A 29 18.45 -35.09 -25.75
N ARG A 30 17.90 -33.96 -26.20
CA ARG A 30 18.50 -32.64 -26.02
C ARG A 30 17.76 -31.95 -24.88
N ASP A 31 18.07 -32.35 -23.66
CA ASP A 31 17.76 -31.50 -22.50
C ASP A 31 18.76 -31.70 -21.35
N LYS A 32 20.04 -31.50 -21.65
CA LYS A 32 21.07 -31.27 -20.64
C LYS A 32 21.86 -30.01 -20.99
N GLY A 33 21.29 -28.86 -20.64
CA GLY A 33 22.08 -27.64 -20.43
C GLY A 33 23.04 -27.82 -19.24
N PRO A 34 24.13 -27.02 -19.15
CA PRO A 34 25.25 -27.33 -18.27
C PRO A 34 24.90 -27.11 -16.79
N SER A 35 24.65 -28.19 -16.06
CA SER A 35 24.70 -28.22 -14.60
C SER A 35 26.17 -28.11 -14.17
N GLY A 36 26.61 -26.92 -13.74
CA GLY A 36 28.03 -26.69 -13.43
C GLY A 36 28.34 -25.55 -12.45
N LEU A 37 27.36 -25.06 -11.70
CA LEU A 37 27.65 -24.16 -10.57
C LEU A 37 27.77 -25.00 -9.30
N LEU A 38 28.90 -24.87 -8.60
CA LEU A 38 29.06 -25.44 -7.27
C LEU A 38 28.01 -24.80 -6.34
N PRO A 39 27.17 -25.59 -5.66
CA PRO A 39 26.22 -25.04 -4.70
C PRO A 39 27.00 -24.31 -3.60
N LEU A 40 26.52 -23.13 -3.23
CA LEU A 40 27.07 -22.39 -2.10
C LEU A 40 26.97 -23.26 -0.83
N PRO A 41 27.94 -23.22 0.10
CA PRO A 41 27.98 -24.05 1.30
C PRO A 41 27.00 -23.54 2.37
N ILE A 42 25.73 -23.40 1.98
CA ILE A 42 24.62 -22.98 2.80
C ILE A 42 24.03 -24.26 3.41
N GLY A 43 24.06 -24.36 4.75
CA GLY A 43 23.50 -25.51 5.47
C GLY A 43 21.98 -25.69 5.23
N SER A 44 21.40 -26.73 5.82
CA SER A 44 19.95 -26.93 5.76
C SER A 44 19.22 -25.85 6.56
N LEU A 45 18.39 -25.06 5.87
CA LEU A 45 17.52 -24.07 6.50
C LEU A 45 16.29 -24.75 7.10
N THR A 46 15.86 -24.22 8.23
CA THR A 46 14.66 -24.63 8.97
C THR A 46 13.98 -23.38 9.52
N VAL A 47 12.72 -23.49 9.91
CA VAL A 47 11.94 -22.37 10.49
C VAL A 47 12.57 -21.83 11.79
N GLU A 48 13.34 -22.66 12.50
CA GLU A 48 14.03 -22.29 13.73
C GLU A 48 15.17 -21.29 13.53
N HIS A 49 15.60 -21.05 12.28
CA HIS A 49 16.53 -19.97 11.95
C HIS A 49 15.89 -18.58 12.07
N LEU A 50 14.56 -18.51 12.15
CA LEU A 50 13.78 -17.30 12.41
C LEU A 50 13.26 -17.31 13.86
N VAL A 51 12.44 -18.30 14.23
CA VAL A 51 11.83 -18.40 15.57
C VAL A 51 11.56 -19.87 15.94
N PRO A 52 11.47 -20.21 17.24
CA PRO A 52 11.07 -21.53 17.68
C PRO A 52 9.79 -22.02 17.01
N ARG A 53 9.68 -23.33 16.78
CA ARG A 53 8.59 -23.90 15.98
C ARG A 53 7.18 -23.63 16.54
N HIS A 54 7.03 -23.51 17.86
CA HIS A 54 5.76 -23.15 18.49
C HIS A 54 5.38 -21.69 18.19
N THR A 55 6.33 -20.76 18.30
CA THR A 55 6.18 -19.36 17.91
C THR A 55 5.82 -19.25 16.44
N PHE A 56 6.53 -19.96 15.56
CA PHE A 56 6.24 -20.01 14.13
C PHE A 56 4.77 -20.35 13.85
N LYS A 57 4.24 -21.41 14.48
CA LYS A 57 2.82 -21.78 14.36
C LYS A 57 1.87 -20.71 14.88
N ALA A 58 2.18 -20.09 16.02
CA ALA A 58 1.37 -19.00 16.58
C ALA A 58 1.30 -17.80 15.63
N LEU A 59 2.42 -17.41 15.01
CA LEU A 59 2.45 -16.32 14.03
C LEU A 59 1.60 -16.61 12.79
N ILE A 60 1.59 -17.84 12.32
CA ILE A 60 0.73 -18.24 11.19
C ILE A 60 -0.76 -18.17 11.59
N ALA A 61 -1.12 -18.55 12.81
CA ALA A 61 -2.49 -18.42 13.30
C ALA A 61 -2.92 -16.94 13.45
N GLU A 62 -2.03 -16.08 13.96
CA GLU A 62 -2.25 -14.63 14.03
C GLU A 62 -2.43 -14.02 12.64
N PHE A 63 -1.63 -14.44 11.65
CA PHE A 63 -1.81 -14.02 10.26
C PHE A 63 -3.23 -14.29 9.77
N LEU A 64 -3.67 -15.55 9.85
CA LEU A 64 -4.98 -15.98 9.35
C LEU A 64 -6.13 -15.26 10.06
N THR A 65 -5.96 -14.94 11.34
CA THR A 65 -7.00 -14.29 12.14
C THR A 65 -7.07 -12.78 11.91
N ARG A 66 -5.92 -12.09 11.83
CA ARG A 66 -5.85 -10.63 11.96
C ARG A 66 -5.35 -9.91 10.71
N VAL A 67 -4.42 -10.52 9.97
CA VAL A 67 -3.69 -9.86 8.88
C VAL A 67 -4.23 -10.29 7.52
N TYR A 68 -4.68 -11.52 7.38
CA TYR A 68 -5.28 -12.06 6.16
C TYR A 68 -6.40 -11.19 5.56
N PRO A 69 -7.33 -10.58 6.35
CA PRO A 69 -8.36 -9.70 5.79
C PRO A 69 -7.81 -8.46 5.07
N LEU A 70 -6.61 -8.02 5.45
CA LEU A 70 -5.91 -6.88 4.83
C LEU A 70 -4.97 -7.33 3.71
N LEU A 71 -4.46 -8.56 3.80
CA LEU A 71 -3.44 -9.12 2.93
C LEU A 71 -3.81 -10.53 2.45
N PRO A 72 -4.88 -10.69 1.63
CA PRO A 72 -5.43 -12.00 1.24
C PRO A 72 -4.61 -12.70 0.15
N LEU A 73 -3.29 -12.82 0.34
CA LEU A 73 -2.32 -13.33 -0.63
C LEU A 73 -2.01 -14.83 -0.48
N VAL A 74 -2.87 -15.56 0.19
CA VAL A 74 -2.83 -17.03 0.27
C VAL A 74 -4.22 -17.59 0.03
N HIS A 75 -4.28 -18.81 -0.50
CA HIS A 75 -5.52 -19.59 -0.50
C HIS A 75 -5.59 -20.35 0.82
N VAL A 76 -6.47 -19.94 1.72
CA VAL A 76 -6.48 -20.43 3.11
C VAL A 76 -6.60 -21.96 3.21
N PRO A 77 -7.49 -22.64 2.46
CA PRO A 77 -7.60 -24.10 2.51
C PRO A 77 -6.32 -24.83 2.10
N ASP A 78 -5.74 -24.51 0.93
CA ASP A 78 -4.49 -25.15 0.47
C ASP A 78 -3.32 -24.80 1.40
N PHE A 79 -3.20 -23.53 1.80
CA PHE A 79 -2.15 -23.09 2.72
C PHE A 79 -2.19 -23.86 4.04
N THR A 80 -3.38 -24.00 4.64
CA THR A 80 -3.57 -24.69 5.93
C THR A 80 -3.24 -26.17 5.80
N PHE A 81 -3.74 -26.83 4.75
CA PHE A 81 -3.44 -28.23 4.47
C PHE A 81 -1.93 -28.48 4.35
N ARG A 82 -1.22 -27.66 3.56
CA ARG A 82 0.23 -27.77 3.36
C ARG A 82 1.01 -27.44 4.63
N PHE A 83 0.54 -26.47 5.40
CA PHE A 83 1.13 -26.09 6.67
C PHE A 83 1.06 -27.23 7.69
N GLU A 84 -0.10 -27.87 7.83
CA GLU A 84 -0.31 -29.01 8.73
C GLU A 84 0.47 -30.25 8.29
N ALA A 85 0.60 -30.48 6.98
CA ALA A 85 1.44 -31.53 6.41
C ALA A 85 2.95 -31.32 6.66
N GLY A 86 3.36 -30.13 7.12
CA GLY A 86 4.75 -29.79 7.37
C GLY A 86 5.56 -29.53 6.10
N ASP A 87 4.90 -29.12 5.00
CA ASP A 87 5.55 -28.87 3.71
C ASP A 87 6.64 -27.79 3.78
N TYR A 88 6.59 -26.91 4.78
CA TYR A 88 7.60 -25.87 4.99
C TYR A 88 9.00 -26.43 5.32
N ASP A 89 9.13 -27.72 5.68
CA ASP A 89 10.43 -28.38 5.82
C ASP A 89 10.95 -29.00 4.50
N ARG A 90 10.09 -29.14 3.48
CA ARG A 90 10.36 -29.94 2.28
C ARG A 90 10.33 -29.12 0.98
N ASP A 91 9.44 -28.15 0.89
CA ASP A 91 9.30 -27.25 -0.25
C ASP A 91 9.91 -25.87 0.07
N PRO A 92 11.07 -25.53 -0.54
CA PRO A 92 11.70 -24.23 -0.35
C PRO A 92 10.83 -23.04 -0.72
N ARG A 93 9.90 -23.18 -1.68
CA ARG A 93 8.99 -22.10 -2.10
C ARG A 93 7.94 -21.82 -1.01
N PHE A 94 7.33 -22.89 -0.50
CA PHE A 94 6.38 -22.78 0.60
C PHE A 94 7.05 -22.33 1.91
N PHE A 95 8.28 -22.76 2.17
CA PHE A 95 9.11 -22.25 3.27
C PHE A 95 9.25 -20.71 3.20
N ARG A 96 9.69 -20.17 2.05
CA ARG A 96 9.85 -18.71 1.86
C ARG A 96 8.55 -17.96 2.09
N LEU A 97 7.43 -18.49 1.59
CA LEU A 97 6.10 -17.93 1.82
C LEU A 97 5.77 -17.86 3.32
N CYS A 98 5.97 -18.95 4.06
CA CYS A 98 5.71 -18.97 5.50
C CYS A 98 6.60 -17.97 6.27
N ILE A 99 7.88 -17.85 5.90
CA ILE A 99 8.81 -16.90 6.52
C ILE A 99 8.36 -15.45 6.24
N ALA A 100 7.94 -15.15 5.00
CA ALA A 100 7.42 -13.82 4.64
C ALA A 100 6.11 -13.50 5.37
N ILE A 101 5.22 -14.49 5.56
CA ILE A 101 4.00 -14.35 6.37
C ILE A 101 4.35 -14.02 7.83
N CYS A 102 5.31 -14.72 8.44
CA CYS A 102 5.75 -14.39 9.80
C CYS A 102 6.29 -12.95 9.89
N ALA A 103 7.07 -12.51 8.89
CA ALA A 103 7.60 -11.15 8.84
C ALA A 103 6.49 -10.10 8.81
N VAL A 104 5.55 -10.20 7.86
CA VAL A 104 4.47 -9.22 7.73
C VAL A 104 3.51 -9.26 8.91
N THR A 105 3.29 -10.43 9.50
CA THR A 105 2.48 -10.56 10.71
C THR A 105 3.10 -9.79 11.85
N MET A 106 4.37 -10.05 12.17
CA MET A 106 5.06 -9.36 13.25
C MET A 106 5.17 -7.85 13.02
N ALA A 107 5.36 -7.42 11.78
CA ALA A 107 5.36 -6.00 11.44
C ALA A 107 3.97 -5.35 11.59
N SER A 108 2.89 -6.10 11.33
CA SER A 108 1.51 -5.62 11.45
C SER A 108 1.05 -5.55 12.91
N ILE A 109 1.51 -6.47 13.77
CA ILE A 109 1.10 -6.56 15.19
C ILE A 109 2.32 -6.48 16.15
N PRO A 110 3.09 -5.39 16.09
CA PRO A 110 4.43 -5.30 16.66
C PRO A 110 4.49 -5.37 18.19
N ARG A 111 3.40 -5.10 18.91
CA ARG A 111 3.31 -5.31 20.37
C ARG A 111 3.49 -6.77 20.78
N GLN A 112 3.14 -7.67 19.88
CA GLN A 112 3.23 -9.10 20.12
C GLN A 112 4.68 -9.61 20.05
N VAL A 113 5.67 -8.77 19.71
CA VAL A 113 7.10 -9.14 19.80
C VAL A 113 7.46 -9.50 21.24
N GLU A 114 6.95 -8.74 22.21
CA GLU A 114 7.17 -9.00 23.63
C GLU A 114 6.69 -10.40 24.04
N THR A 115 5.60 -10.87 23.41
CA THR A 115 4.98 -12.17 23.70
C THR A 115 5.65 -13.31 22.93
N TYR A 116 5.95 -13.11 21.65
CA TYR A 116 6.36 -14.18 20.76
C TYR A 116 7.88 -14.32 20.60
N ALA A 117 8.64 -13.23 20.74
CA ALA A 117 10.04 -13.22 20.32
C ALA A 117 10.95 -12.28 21.12
N CYS A 118 10.56 -11.82 22.31
CA CYS A 118 11.33 -10.87 23.13
C CYS A 118 12.74 -11.35 23.49
N HIS A 119 12.95 -12.66 23.56
CA HIS A 119 14.25 -13.25 23.85
C HIS A 119 15.17 -13.32 22.62
N LEU A 120 14.64 -13.07 21.43
CA LEU A 120 15.33 -13.20 20.15
C LEU A 120 15.53 -11.87 19.43
N TYR A 121 14.58 -10.95 19.59
CA TYR A 121 14.56 -9.66 18.90
C TYR A 121 14.14 -8.54 19.84
N GLN A 122 14.76 -7.37 19.70
CA GLN A 122 14.41 -6.17 20.47
C GLN A 122 13.12 -5.51 19.96
N ASN A 123 12.83 -5.67 18.67
CA ASN A 123 11.68 -5.08 18.02
C ASN A 123 11.28 -5.87 16.76
N ALA A 124 10.11 -5.54 16.18
CA ALA A 124 9.60 -6.23 15.00
C ALA A 124 10.51 -6.07 13.77
N GLY A 125 11.22 -4.94 13.64
CA GLY A 125 12.12 -4.67 12.52
C GLY A 125 13.27 -5.66 12.44
N GLU A 126 13.90 -6.01 13.56
CA GLU A 126 14.97 -7.02 13.60
C GLU A 126 14.48 -8.40 13.13
N LEU A 127 13.25 -8.79 13.49
CA LEU A 127 12.64 -10.02 13.00
C LEU A 127 12.39 -9.96 11.49
N VAL A 128 11.88 -8.83 10.98
CA VAL A 128 11.67 -8.61 9.55
C VAL A 128 12.99 -8.69 8.78
N GLU A 129 14.06 -8.11 9.29
CA GLU A 129 15.42 -8.25 8.72
C GLU A 129 15.84 -9.70 8.65
N ARG A 130 15.66 -10.41 9.77
CA ARG A 130 16.07 -11.80 9.88
C ARG A 130 15.29 -12.66 8.91
N ALA A 131 13.99 -12.42 8.76
CA ALA A 131 13.15 -13.10 7.79
C ALA A 131 13.61 -12.83 6.35
N ALA A 132 13.92 -11.58 5.99
CA ALA A 132 14.46 -11.20 4.70
C ALA A 132 15.79 -11.94 4.40
N HIS A 133 16.70 -12.02 5.38
CA HIS A 133 17.94 -12.78 5.26
C HIS A 133 17.71 -14.28 5.09
N VAL A 134 16.77 -14.88 5.84
CA VAL A 134 16.42 -16.31 5.71
C VAL A 134 15.83 -16.60 4.33
N VAL A 135 14.94 -15.75 3.82
CA VAL A 135 14.39 -15.86 2.46
C VAL A 135 15.48 -15.77 1.40
N LEU A 136 16.37 -14.77 1.50
CA LEU A 136 17.48 -14.60 0.57
C LEU A 136 18.41 -15.82 0.58
N THR A 137 18.75 -16.32 1.76
CA THR A 137 19.59 -17.51 1.93
C THR A 137 18.92 -18.74 1.32
N CYS A 138 17.61 -18.89 1.47
CA CYS A 138 16.84 -19.97 0.85
C CYS A 138 16.81 -19.87 -0.68
N ARG A 139 16.67 -18.66 -1.24
CA ARG A 139 16.78 -18.45 -2.71
C ARG A 139 18.16 -18.89 -3.20
N LEU A 140 19.23 -18.44 -2.54
CA LEU A 140 20.61 -18.79 -2.91
C LEU A 140 20.92 -20.29 -2.82
N SER A 141 20.26 -21.05 -1.94
CA SER A 141 20.49 -22.50 -1.79
C SER A 141 19.57 -23.38 -2.64
N SER A 142 18.37 -22.91 -3.00
CA SER A 142 17.34 -23.74 -3.65
C SER A 142 16.96 -23.31 -5.06
N ASP A 143 17.07 -22.03 -5.39
CA ASP A 143 16.69 -21.50 -6.69
C ASP A 143 17.52 -20.26 -7.00
N MET A 144 18.70 -20.44 -7.58
CA MET A 144 19.60 -19.33 -7.95
C MET A 144 19.12 -18.53 -9.17
N SER A 145 18.04 -18.97 -9.81
CA SER A 145 17.55 -18.39 -11.07
C SER A 145 16.35 -17.46 -10.91
N TRP A 146 15.84 -17.26 -9.70
CA TRP A 146 14.63 -16.46 -9.41
C TRP A 146 14.67 -15.04 -10.02
N GLN A 147 15.86 -14.43 -10.11
CA GLN A 147 16.02 -13.10 -10.72
C GLN A 147 15.87 -13.12 -12.25
N GLN A 148 16.18 -14.24 -12.90
CA GLN A 148 16.07 -14.42 -14.35
C GLN A 148 14.73 -15.03 -14.76
N LYS A 149 14.16 -15.88 -13.90
CA LYS A 149 12.92 -16.64 -14.12
C LYS A 149 12.04 -16.53 -12.87
N PRO A 150 11.46 -15.35 -12.60
CA PRO A 150 10.61 -15.17 -11.43
C PRO A 150 9.37 -16.04 -11.52
N THR A 151 8.91 -16.57 -10.39
CA THR A 151 7.63 -17.29 -10.30
C THR A 151 6.57 -16.45 -9.59
N VAL A 152 5.31 -16.86 -9.68
CA VAL A 152 4.21 -16.26 -8.89
C VAL A 152 4.54 -16.30 -7.39
N ASN A 153 5.12 -17.40 -6.89
CA ASN A 153 5.52 -17.50 -5.49
C ASN A 153 6.60 -16.47 -5.12
N ASP A 154 7.61 -16.26 -5.98
CA ASP A 154 8.64 -15.26 -5.72
C ASP A 154 8.05 -13.84 -5.67
N MET A 155 7.11 -13.55 -6.56
CA MET A 155 6.36 -12.29 -6.55
C MET A 155 5.58 -12.12 -5.23
N LEU A 156 4.78 -13.12 -4.83
CA LEU A 156 3.98 -13.05 -3.59
C LEU A 156 4.87 -12.86 -2.36
N VAL A 157 5.99 -13.58 -2.28
CA VAL A 157 6.99 -13.43 -1.21
C VAL A 157 7.56 -12.01 -1.20
N SER A 158 7.94 -11.46 -2.36
CA SER A 158 8.46 -10.09 -2.45
C SER A 158 7.40 -9.05 -2.08
N VAL A 159 6.13 -9.24 -2.44
CA VAL A 159 5.04 -8.36 -1.99
C VAL A 159 4.89 -8.40 -0.47
N MET A 160 4.86 -9.58 0.14
CA MET A 160 4.75 -9.72 1.61
C MET A 160 5.94 -9.12 2.35
N LEU A 161 7.18 -9.34 1.87
CA LEU A 161 8.37 -8.74 2.45
C LEU A 161 8.40 -7.21 2.26
N SER A 162 7.86 -6.71 1.15
CA SER A 162 7.68 -5.27 0.95
C SER A 162 6.74 -4.68 1.99
N MET A 163 5.58 -5.30 2.22
CA MET A 163 4.63 -4.85 3.25
C MET A 163 5.25 -4.92 4.64
N ALA A 164 5.94 -6.01 4.97
CA ALA A 164 6.62 -6.18 6.25
C ALA A 164 7.67 -5.09 6.49
N ALA A 165 8.51 -4.80 5.50
CA ALA A 165 9.54 -3.78 5.60
C ALA A 165 8.95 -2.37 5.74
N HIS A 166 7.88 -2.02 5.00
CA HIS A 166 7.20 -0.74 5.18
C HIS A 166 6.60 -0.60 6.59
N TYR A 167 5.96 -1.65 7.11
CA TYR A 167 5.39 -1.64 8.47
C TYR A 167 6.45 -1.64 9.58
N ALA A 168 7.66 -2.12 9.28
CA ALA A 168 8.83 -1.99 10.13
C ALA A 168 9.57 -0.64 9.94
N GLU A 169 9.00 0.32 9.21
CA GLU A 169 9.60 1.63 8.89
C GLU A 169 10.89 1.57 8.06
N TRP A 170 11.12 0.48 7.34
CA TRP A 170 12.30 0.27 6.49
C TRP A 170 11.98 0.52 5.03
N ALA A 171 11.53 1.74 4.74
CA ALA A 171 10.98 2.13 3.43
C ALA A 171 11.89 1.78 2.25
N HIS A 172 13.22 1.97 2.37
CA HIS A 172 14.15 1.65 1.28
C HIS A 172 14.13 0.16 0.91
N ILE A 173 14.13 -0.73 1.90
CA ILE A 173 14.04 -2.18 1.70
C ILE A 173 12.64 -2.54 1.18
N GLY A 174 11.61 -1.89 1.72
CA GLY A 174 10.23 -2.02 1.27
C GLY A 174 10.09 -1.74 -0.23
N TRP A 175 10.63 -0.62 -0.71
CA TRP A 175 10.59 -0.25 -2.13
C TRP A 175 11.46 -1.15 -3.02
N ALA A 176 12.57 -1.69 -2.51
CA ALA A 176 13.37 -2.67 -3.24
C ALA A 176 12.56 -3.95 -3.52
N TYR A 177 11.89 -4.50 -2.51
CA TYR A 177 11.01 -5.66 -2.67
C TYR A 177 9.75 -5.36 -3.51
N ALA A 178 9.18 -4.16 -3.36
CA ALA A 178 8.08 -3.70 -4.22
C ALA A 178 8.49 -3.67 -5.70
N SER A 179 9.70 -3.21 -5.98
CA SER A 179 10.27 -3.16 -7.33
C SER A 179 10.53 -4.56 -7.87
N GLU A 180 11.04 -5.48 -7.04
CA GLU A 180 11.22 -6.89 -7.41
C GLU A 180 9.88 -7.54 -7.76
N ALA A 181 8.85 -7.36 -6.93
CA ALA A 181 7.51 -7.87 -7.18
C ALA A 181 6.89 -7.29 -8.46
N THR A 182 7.01 -5.98 -8.65
CA THR A 182 6.57 -5.27 -9.86
C THR A 182 7.27 -5.84 -11.11
N HIS A 183 8.58 -6.06 -11.02
CA HIS A 183 9.36 -6.64 -12.11
C HIS A 183 8.92 -8.07 -12.42
N ALA A 184 8.73 -8.91 -11.40
CA ALA A 184 8.23 -10.27 -11.55
C ALA A 184 6.85 -10.30 -12.22
N PHE A 185 5.90 -9.48 -11.76
CA PHE A 185 4.55 -9.39 -12.31
C PHE A 185 4.57 -9.02 -13.81
N ARG A 186 5.41 -8.05 -14.18
CA ARG A 186 5.57 -7.65 -15.59
C ARG A 186 6.28 -8.71 -16.43
N GLY A 187 7.31 -9.35 -15.88
CA GLY A 187 8.06 -10.41 -16.55
C GLY A 187 7.23 -11.65 -16.84
N LEU A 188 6.24 -11.93 -15.99
CA LEU A 188 5.23 -12.97 -16.16
C LEU A 188 4.04 -12.53 -17.04
N GLU A 189 4.04 -11.28 -17.53
CA GLU A 189 2.95 -10.67 -18.30
C GLU A 189 1.56 -10.70 -17.62
N LEU A 190 1.52 -10.72 -16.28
CA LEU A 190 0.27 -10.88 -15.50
C LEU A 190 -0.69 -9.68 -15.58
N TYR A 191 -0.32 -8.61 -16.27
CA TYR A 191 -1.22 -7.51 -16.63
C TYR A 191 -2.13 -7.86 -17.83
N ARG A 192 -1.94 -9.03 -18.44
CA ARG A 192 -2.62 -9.47 -19.67
C ARG A 192 -3.43 -10.72 -19.38
N ARG A 193 -4.68 -10.78 -19.87
CA ARG A 193 -5.57 -11.93 -19.67
C ARG A 193 -4.97 -13.23 -20.24
N GLU A 194 -4.20 -13.14 -21.31
CA GLU A 194 -3.59 -14.29 -21.98
C GLU A 194 -2.58 -15.03 -21.08
N ALA A 195 -1.94 -14.36 -20.12
CA ALA A 195 -0.97 -14.99 -19.21
C ALA A 195 -1.62 -15.98 -18.23
N TYR A 196 -2.96 -15.99 -18.13
CA TYR A 196 -3.71 -16.79 -17.16
C TYR A 196 -4.31 -18.07 -17.76
N THR A 197 -4.13 -18.33 -19.06
CA THR A 197 -4.80 -19.46 -19.74
C THR A 197 -4.42 -20.83 -19.18
N ASP A 198 -3.18 -20.95 -18.69
CA ASP A 198 -2.62 -22.20 -18.16
C ASP A 198 -2.58 -22.21 -16.62
N MET A 199 -3.15 -21.21 -15.95
CA MET A 199 -3.19 -21.11 -14.49
C MET A 199 -4.41 -21.78 -13.91
N THR A 200 -4.28 -22.31 -12.70
CA THR A 200 -5.44 -22.69 -11.89
C THR A 200 -6.26 -21.46 -11.50
N MET A 201 -7.53 -21.66 -11.14
CA MET A 201 -8.39 -20.57 -10.67
C MET A 201 -7.81 -19.90 -9.42
N VAL A 202 -7.26 -20.70 -8.50
CA VAL A 202 -6.58 -20.20 -7.28
C VAL A 202 -5.37 -19.34 -7.64
N GLU A 203 -4.48 -19.81 -8.52
CA GLU A 203 -3.31 -19.03 -8.94
C GLU A 203 -3.72 -17.72 -9.63
N SER A 204 -4.75 -17.76 -10.48
CA SER A 204 -5.27 -16.58 -11.15
C SER A 204 -5.76 -15.53 -10.15
N GLU A 205 -6.56 -15.94 -9.17
CA GLU A 205 -7.08 -15.01 -8.17
C GLU A 205 -5.98 -14.47 -7.24
N LEU A 206 -4.99 -15.28 -6.85
CA LEU A 206 -3.85 -14.79 -6.07
C LEU A 206 -3.02 -13.75 -6.83
N CYS A 207 -2.82 -13.94 -8.13
CA CYS A 207 -2.16 -12.97 -9.01
C CYS A 207 -2.94 -11.65 -9.09
N LYS A 208 -4.27 -11.71 -9.23
CA LYS A 208 -5.14 -10.52 -9.22
C LYS A 208 -5.12 -9.79 -7.88
N ARG A 209 -5.15 -10.52 -6.76
CA ARG A 209 -5.03 -9.94 -5.42
C ARG A 209 -3.68 -9.23 -5.24
N ALA A 210 -2.59 -9.85 -5.68
CA ALA A 210 -1.26 -9.25 -5.66
C ALA A 210 -1.17 -7.99 -6.54
N PHE A 211 -1.78 -8.01 -7.73
CA PHE A 211 -1.88 -6.85 -8.61
C PHE A 211 -2.50 -5.64 -7.89
N TRP A 212 -3.68 -5.83 -7.29
CA TRP A 212 -4.37 -4.73 -6.64
C TRP A 212 -3.67 -4.20 -5.40
N LEU A 213 -3.00 -5.08 -4.65
CA LEU A 213 -2.20 -4.62 -3.52
C LEU A 213 -1.00 -3.78 -3.98
N MET A 214 -0.28 -4.22 -5.02
CA MET A 214 0.79 -3.41 -5.62
C MET A 214 0.27 -2.10 -6.21
N TYR A 215 -0.91 -2.12 -6.83
CA TYR A 215 -1.58 -0.94 -7.36
C TYR A 215 -1.90 0.08 -6.26
N ILE A 216 -2.46 -0.36 -5.13
CA ILE A 216 -2.75 0.47 -3.96
C ILE A 216 -1.46 1.08 -3.39
N MET A 217 -0.41 0.27 -3.25
CA MET A 217 0.91 0.75 -2.82
C MET A 217 1.47 1.80 -3.79
N GLN A 218 1.29 1.62 -5.10
CA GLN A 218 1.70 2.56 -6.13
C GLN A 218 0.89 3.87 -6.11
N ILE A 219 -0.38 3.84 -5.72
CA ILE A 219 -1.17 5.06 -5.51
C ILE A 219 -0.62 5.82 -4.30
N HIS A 220 -0.40 5.15 -3.17
CA HIS A 220 0.19 5.78 -2.00
C HIS A 220 1.53 6.43 -2.32
N ASP A 221 2.41 5.72 -3.03
CA ASP A 221 3.71 6.23 -3.48
C ASP A 221 3.56 7.56 -4.26
N ARG A 222 2.59 7.63 -5.17
CA ARG A 222 2.33 8.82 -6.02
C ARG A 222 1.65 9.96 -5.29
N LEU A 223 0.84 9.67 -4.28
CA LEU A 223 0.19 10.70 -3.46
C LEU A 223 1.19 11.33 -2.49
N SER A 224 2.11 10.53 -1.95
CA SER A 224 3.10 10.99 -0.96
C SER A 224 4.39 11.52 -1.58
N HIS A 225 4.75 11.11 -2.81
CA HIS A 225 6.02 11.47 -3.45
C HIS A 225 5.85 12.03 -4.87
N ILE A 226 6.60 13.10 -5.14
CA ILE A 226 6.68 13.72 -6.48
C ILE A 226 7.29 12.75 -7.49
N THR A 227 8.34 12.03 -7.08
CA THR A 227 8.99 11.00 -7.89
C THR A 227 8.66 9.65 -7.27
N PRO A 228 7.80 8.85 -7.93
CA PRO A 228 7.47 7.51 -7.45
C PRO A 228 8.70 6.60 -7.44
N HIS A 229 8.80 5.77 -6.41
CA HIS A 229 9.86 4.79 -6.24
C HIS A 229 9.69 3.60 -7.20
N THR A 230 8.44 3.28 -7.56
CA THR A 230 8.13 2.13 -8.40
C THR A 230 7.52 2.52 -9.75
N SER A 231 7.91 1.77 -10.78
CA SER A 231 7.22 1.81 -12.08
C SER A 231 5.85 1.14 -11.98
N PRO A 232 4.85 1.52 -12.80
CA PRO A 232 3.56 0.83 -12.83
C PRO A 232 3.71 -0.68 -13.07
N CYS A 233 3.02 -1.49 -12.26
CA CYS A 233 2.98 -2.95 -12.47
C CYS A 233 2.18 -3.35 -13.71
N TYR A 234 1.43 -2.42 -14.29
CA TYR A 234 0.54 -2.62 -15.44
C TYR A 234 0.94 -1.78 -16.65
N GLU A 235 0.24 -2.01 -17.76
CA GLU A 235 0.33 -1.19 -18.97
C GLU A 235 -1.07 -0.66 -19.31
N PRO A 236 -1.36 0.65 -19.12
CA PRO A 236 -2.73 1.18 -19.12
C PRO A 236 -3.59 0.76 -20.31
N MET A 237 -3.02 0.72 -21.51
CA MET A 237 -3.74 0.41 -22.76
C MET A 237 -3.93 -1.08 -23.01
N ARG A 238 -3.20 -1.95 -22.30
CA ARG A 238 -3.23 -3.42 -22.50
C ARG A 238 -3.78 -4.16 -21.29
N THR A 239 -4.02 -3.46 -20.20
CA THR A 239 -4.53 -4.04 -18.96
C THR A 239 -6.04 -4.14 -19.07
N ASP A 240 -6.55 -5.37 -18.94
CA ASP A 240 -7.97 -5.64 -18.87
C ASP A 240 -8.43 -5.42 -17.42
N TRP A 241 -8.83 -4.18 -17.10
CA TRP A 241 -9.18 -3.78 -15.74
C TRP A 241 -10.33 -4.57 -15.14
N ASP A 242 -11.33 -4.93 -15.95
CA ASP A 242 -12.48 -5.70 -15.51
C ASP A 242 -12.07 -7.14 -15.17
N PHE A 243 -11.19 -7.74 -15.98
CA PHE A 243 -10.63 -9.07 -15.68
C PHE A 243 -9.77 -9.09 -14.42
N MET A 244 -9.03 -8.01 -14.18
CA MET A 244 -8.09 -7.94 -13.06
C MET A 244 -8.81 -7.80 -11.71
N LEU A 245 -10.08 -7.42 -11.67
CA LEU A 245 -10.85 -7.40 -10.42
C LEU A 245 -10.97 -8.82 -9.83
N PRO A 246 -10.65 -9.02 -8.53
CA PRO A 246 -10.85 -10.31 -7.89
C PRO A 246 -12.34 -10.63 -7.83
N ILE A 247 -12.67 -11.91 -7.92
CA ILE A 247 -14.05 -12.34 -7.73
C ILE A 247 -14.40 -12.37 -6.24
N GLU A 248 -15.63 -12.00 -5.90
CA GLU A 248 -16.13 -11.93 -4.53
C GLU A 248 -16.70 -13.29 -4.09
N ILE A 249 -15.84 -14.30 -3.97
CA ILE A 249 -16.20 -15.62 -3.43
C ILE A 249 -15.24 -16.05 -2.33
N SER A 250 -15.65 -16.98 -1.47
CA SER A 250 -14.78 -17.50 -0.42
C SER A 250 -13.64 -18.32 -1.01
N ASP A 251 -12.52 -18.42 -0.28
CA ASP A 251 -11.41 -19.27 -0.71
C ASP A 251 -11.82 -20.74 -0.82
N SER A 252 -12.70 -21.21 0.07
CA SER A 252 -13.24 -22.57 0.01
C SER A 252 -13.99 -22.86 -1.29
N ASP A 253 -14.64 -21.85 -1.87
CA ASP A 253 -15.43 -21.97 -3.10
C ASP A 253 -14.59 -21.84 -4.38
N LEU A 254 -13.33 -21.35 -4.29
CA LEU A 254 -12.43 -21.24 -5.45
C LEU A 254 -12.03 -22.59 -6.04
N GLU A 255 -11.98 -23.64 -5.22
CA GLU A 255 -11.76 -25.02 -5.66
C GLU A 255 -12.64 -26.01 -4.87
N PRO A 256 -13.85 -26.34 -5.36
CA PRO A 256 -14.79 -27.19 -4.63
C PRO A 256 -14.40 -28.69 -4.57
N SER A 257 -13.13 -29.05 -4.81
CA SER A 257 -12.74 -30.42 -5.21
C SER A 257 -11.92 -31.24 -4.19
N ARG A 258 -11.78 -30.81 -2.94
CA ARG A 258 -11.08 -31.61 -1.92
C ARG A 258 -11.92 -31.81 -0.66
N GLY A 259 -12.91 -32.68 -0.78
CA GLY A 259 -13.58 -33.38 0.33
C GLY A 259 -14.24 -32.46 1.36
N SER A 260 -15.52 -32.15 1.13
CA SER A 260 -16.39 -31.57 2.15
C SER A 260 -16.47 -32.51 3.37
N ASN A 261 -15.68 -32.21 4.40
CA ASN A 261 -16.02 -32.63 5.75
C ASN A 261 -16.97 -31.59 6.34
N SER A 262 -18.00 -32.11 6.98
CA SER A 262 -19.30 -31.53 7.37
C SER A 262 -19.30 -30.34 8.33
N ASP A 263 -18.17 -29.66 8.54
CA ASP A 263 -18.08 -28.43 9.36
C ASP A 263 -18.07 -27.14 8.52
N ALA A 264 -17.95 -27.25 7.20
CA ALA A 264 -17.99 -26.11 6.26
C ALA A 264 -19.38 -25.47 6.10
N ASP A 265 -20.45 -26.17 6.50
CA ASP A 265 -21.83 -25.70 6.34
C ASP A 265 -22.21 -24.56 7.32
N ILE A 266 -21.39 -24.28 8.34
CA ILE A 266 -21.67 -23.23 9.34
C ILE A 266 -21.34 -21.83 8.80
N TYR A 267 -20.52 -21.72 7.74
CA TYR A 267 -20.01 -20.44 7.23
C TYR A 267 -20.59 -20.02 5.88
N HIS A 268 -21.54 -20.78 5.31
CA HIS A 268 -22.14 -20.44 4.01
C HIS A 268 -22.94 -19.14 3.99
N ASP A 269 -23.37 -18.64 5.16
CA ASP A 269 -24.14 -17.39 5.29
C ASP A 269 -23.29 -16.14 5.57
N CYS A 270 -21.97 -16.29 5.77
CA CYS A 270 -21.08 -15.16 6.06
C CYS A 270 -20.43 -14.60 4.78
N ARG A 271 -20.33 -13.27 4.67
CA ARG A 271 -19.59 -12.61 3.59
C ARG A 271 -18.10 -13.02 3.62
N PRO A 272 -17.49 -13.36 2.48
CA PRO A 272 -16.09 -13.78 2.47
C PRO A 272 -15.15 -12.62 2.81
N ALA A 273 -14.02 -12.90 3.47
CA ALA A 273 -13.04 -11.86 3.84
C ALA A 273 -12.49 -11.08 2.64
N ILE A 274 -12.54 -11.64 1.42
CA ILE A 274 -12.13 -10.92 0.21
C ILE A 274 -13.01 -9.69 -0.08
N SER A 275 -14.25 -9.65 0.41
CA SER A 275 -15.18 -8.53 0.22
C SER A 275 -14.62 -7.20 0.71
N GLY A 276 -13.94 -7.18 1.86
CA GLY A 276 -13.33 -5.95 2.38
C GLY A 276 -12.16 -5.48 1.52
N PHE A 277 -11.35 -6.39 0.99
CA PHE A 277 -10.29 -6.06 0.05
C PHE A 277 -10.84 -5.51 -1.28
N ILE A 278 -11.95 -6.07 -1.79
CA ILE A 278 -12.64 -5.55 -2.98
C ILE A 278 -13.23 -4.15 -2.72
N ALA A 279 -13.82 -3.93 -1.54
CA ALA A 279 -14.30 -2.60 -1.14
C ALA A 279 -13.15 -1.58 -1.09
N LEU A 280 -11.99 -1.96 -0.55
CA LEU A 280 -10.80 -1.13 -0.53
C LEU A 280 -10.29 -0.80 -1.95
N ILE A 281 -10.31 -1.77 -2.87
CA ILE A 281 -10.00 -1.54 -4.29
C ILE A 281 -10.91 -0.45 -4.87
N LYS A 282 -12.22 -0.54 -4.62
CA LYS A 282 -13.20 0.46 -5.10
C LYS A 282 -12.89 1.85 -4.55
N VAL A 283 -12.51 1.96 -3.27
CA VAL A 283 -12.06 3.22 -2.64
C VAL A 283 -10.86 3.81 -3.38
N PHE A 284 -9.82 3.02 -3.67
CA PHE A 284 -8.65 3.52 -4.41
C PHE A 284 -8.93 3.82 -5.88
N LEU A 285 -9.86 3.11 -6.51
CA LEU A 285 -10.32 3.42 -7.85
C LEU A 285 -11.00 4.79 -7.94
N CYS A 286 -11.53 5.33 -6.83
CA CYS A 286 -12.03 6.70 -6.78
C CYS A 286 -10.93 7.73 -7.08
N VAL A 287 -9.67 7.46 -6.70
CA VAL A 287 -8.56 8.42 -6.81
C VAL A 287 -7.59 8.15 -7.95
N ALA A 288 -7.72 7.01 -8.62
CA ALA A 288 -6.85 6.55 -9.71
C ALA A 288 -6.56 7.62 -10.79
N GLU A 289 -7.58 8.35 -11.23
CA GLU A 289 -7.44 9.39 -12.26
C GLU A 289 -6.61 10.60 -11.80
N VAL A 290 -6.65 10.91 -10.50
CA VAL A 290 -5.88 12.03 -9.92
C VAL A 290 -4.41 11.67 -9.87
N SER A 291 -4.08 10.46 -9.38
CA SER A 291 -2.70 9.97 -9.28
C SER A 291 -2.02 9.80 -10.64
N CYS A 292 -2.78 9.54 -11.71
CA CYS A 292 -2.25 9.50 -13.08
C CYS A 292 -1.96 10.90 -13.67
N GLN A 293 -2.71 11.94 -13.26
CA GLN A 293 -2.53 13.31 -13.76
C GLN A 293 -1.43 14.09 -13.03
N GLN A 294 -1.01 13.62 -11.86
CA GLN A 294 0.05 14.24 -11.05
C GLN A 294 1.48 13.92 -11.52
N VAL A 295 1.70 13.16 -12.61
CA VAL A 295 3.05 12.97 -13.16
C VAL A 295 3.53 14.30 -13.76
N PRO A 296 4.49 15.02 -13.16
CA PRO A 296 5.21 16.06 -13.87
C PRO A 296 6.15 15.28 -14.78
N GLY A 297 5.66 14.87 -15.95
CA GLY A 297 6.57 14.55 -17.04
C GLY A 297 7.48 15.77 -17.23
N PRO A 298 8.78 15.61 -17.49
CA PRO A 298 9.66 16.74 -17.75
C PRO A 298 9.00 17.58 -18.85
N LYS A 299 8.67 18.83 -18.54
CA LYS A 299 8.08 19.82 -19.47
C LYS A 299 9.02 20.17 -20.64
N THR A 300 10.04 19.36 -20.93
CA THR A 300 11.15 19.66 -21.83
C THR A 300 11.43 18.59 -22.88
N ALA A 301 10.66 17.52 -23.00
CA ALA A 301 10.85 16.57 -24.12
C ALA A 301 10.21 17.03 -25.45
N ASN A 302 9.27 17.99 -25.43
CA ASN A 302 8.70 18.61 -26.64
C ASN A 302 9.22 20.05 -26.89
N ALA A 303 10.22 20.51 -26.15
CA ALA A 303 10.84 21.83 -26.35
C ALA A 303 11.91 21.86 -27.46
N LEU A 304 11.99 20.83 -28.30
CA LEU A 304 12.75 20.81 -29.55
C LEU A 304 11.80 20.89 -30.75
N SER A 305 10.77 21.74 -30.67
CA SER A 305 10.00 22.15 -31.83
C SER A 305 9.24 23.44 -31.51
N THR A 306 9.46 24.46 -32.33
CA THR A 306 8.73 25.74 -32.42
C THR A 306 8.96 26.77 -31.32
N ASN A 307 10.04 27.56 -31.50
CA ASN A 307 10.07 28.96 -31.07
C ASN A 307 8.98 29.74 -31.83
N VAL A 308 7.92 30.17 -31.14
CA VAL A 308 7.10 31.30 -31.58
C VAL A 308 6.89 32.23 -30.40
N ASN A 309 7.55 33.39 -30.46
CA ASN A 309 7.39 34.49 -29.51
C ASN A 309 6.01 35.14 -29.69
N GLY A 310 5.20 35.17 -28.63
CA GLY A 310 3.95 35.92 -28.53
C GLY A 310 3.75 36.47 -27.12
N PRO A 311 3.05 37.62 -26.93
CA PRO A 311 2.93 38.27 -25.64
C PRO A 311 1.85 37.57 -24.79
N HIS A 312 2.26 36.72 -23.84
CA HIS A 312 1.35 35.87 -23.06
C HIS A 312 1.37 36.20 -21.56
N THR A 313 0.74 37.31 -21.16
CA THR A 313 0.44 37.57 -19.74
C THR A 313 -1.03 37.32 -19.40
N SER A 314 -1.96 37.38 -20.37
CA SER A 314 -3.39 37.11 -20.16
C SER A 314 -3.78 35.63 -20.24
N SER A 315 -3.01 34.79 -20.96
CA SER A 315 -3.32 33.35 -21.08
C SER A 315 -2.88 32.52 -19.87
N ALA A 316 -1.90 32.99 -19.09
CA ALA A 316 -1.42 32.31 -17.89
C ALA A 316 -2.48 32.31 -16.78
N LEU A 317 -3.07 33.48 -16.49
CA LEU A 317 -4.14 33.61 -15.48
C LEU A 317 -5.39 32.79 -15.85
N GLN A 318 -5.77 32.77 -17.13
CA GLN A 318 -6.89 31.95 -17.60
C GLN A 318 -6.60 30.44 -17.54
N SER A 319 -5.35 30.04 -17.78
CA SER A 319 -4.89 28.65 -17.64
C SER A 319 -4.91 28.20 -16.17
N GLU A 320 -4.55 29.07 -15.24
CA GLU A 320 -4.53 28.81 -13.80
C GLU A 320 -5.94 28.78 -13.19
N VAL A 321 -6.82 29.69 -13.59
CA VAL A 321 -8.23 29.65 -13.19
C VAL A 321 -8.91 28.38 -13.71
N ARG A 322 -8.65 27.99 -14.96
CA ARG A 322 -9.18 26.73 -15.53
C ARG A 322 -8.63 25.50 -14.83
N SER A 323 -7.35 25.50 -14.44
CA SER A 323 -6.75 24.39 -13.69
C SER A 323 -7.30 24.28 -12.27
N SER A 324 -7.58 25.41 -11.61
CA SER A 324 -8.22 25.46 -10.30
C SER A 324 -9.67 24.97 -10.33
N ILE A 325 -10.47 25.41 -11.30
CA ILE A 325 -11.85 24.94 -11.51
C ILE A 325 -11.86 23.42 -11.75
N ARG A 326 -10.98 22.93 -12.64
CA ARG A 326 -10.87 21.49 -12.94
C ARG A 326 -10.49 20.67 -11.71
N ARG A 327 -9.57 21.15 -10.87
CA ARG A 327 -9.19 20.48 -9.62
C ARG A 327 -10.35 20.40 -8.63
N ARG A 328 -11.10 21.47 -8.46
CA ARG A 328 -12.28 21.50 -7.59
C ARG A 328 -13.38 20.54 -8.06
N GLU A 329 -13.64 20.48 -9.37
CA GLU A 329 -14.57 19.51 -9.96
C GLU A 329 -14.10 18.07 -9.76
N THR A 330 -12.79 17.81 -9.97
CA THR A 330 -12.19 16.50 -9.69
C THR A 330 -12.36 16.11 -8.22
N LEU A 331 -12.09 17.01 -7.26
CA LEU A 331 -12.26 16.75 -5.83
C LEU A 331 -13.70 16.36 -5.49
N LEU A 332 -14.67 17.16 -5.93
CA LEU A 332 -16.09 16.87 -5.67
C LEU A 332 -16.52 15.53 -6.27
N ASN A 333 -16.09 15.24 -7.50
CA ASN A 333 -16.38 13.95 -8.14
C ASN A 333 -15.79 12.78 -7.35
N VAL A 334 -14.56 12.92 -6.83
CA VAL A 334 -13.94 11.88 -6.01
C VAL A 334 -14.69 11.68 -4.69
N VAL A 335 -15.02 12.76 -3.98
CA VAL A 335 -15.75 12.70 -2.71
C VAL A 335 -17.12 12.03 -2.92
N THR A 336 -17.87 12.40 -3.96
CA THR A 336 -19.15 11.77 -4.28
C THR A 336 -18.99 10.28 -4.62
N ARG A 337 -17.93 9.90 -5.33
CA ARG A 337 -17.64 8.48 -5.64
C ARG A 337 -17.29 7.70 -4.37
N LEU A 338 -16.49 8.28 -3.47
CA LEU A 338 -16.14 7.67 -2.19
C LEU A 338 -17.39 7.46 -1.33
N GLN A 339 -18.24 8.47 -1.19
CA GLN A 339 -19.52 8.37 -0.47
C GLN A 339 -20.39 7.24 -1.03
N LYS A 340 -20.54 7.19 -2.36
CA LYS A 340 -21.29 6.11 -3.02
C LYS A 340 -20.71 4.72 -2.71
N VAL A 341 -19.38 4.57 -2.71
CA VAL A 341 -18.74 3.30 -2.36
C VAL A 341 -19.05 2.91 -0.91
N LEU A 342 -19.05 3.87 0.02
CA LEU A 342 -19.37 3.64 1.43
C LEU A 342 -20.85 3.30 1.64
N GLU A 343 -21.77 3.93 0.89
CA GLU A 343 -23.21 3.65 0.93
C GLU A 343 -23.58 2.26 0.40
N GLU A 344 -22.78 1.73 -0.54
CA GLU A 344 -22.96 0.40 -1.14
C GLU A 344 -22.26 -0.71 -0.34
N LEU A 345 -21.62 -0.40 0.79
CA LEU A 345 -21.00 -1.41 1.64
C LEU A 345 -22.07 -2.32 2.26
N PRO A 346 -21.77 -3.62 2.43
CA PRO A 346 -22.63 -4.50 3.19
C PRO A 346 -22.64 -4.08 4.67
N ASP A 347 -23.69 -4.48 5.40
CA ASP A 347 -23.91 -4.08 6.79
C ASP A 347 -22.71 -4.44 7.69
N GLU A 348 -22.08 -5.59 7.46
CA GLU A 348 -20.92 -6.05 8.23
C GLU A 348 -19.68 -5.16 8.04
N LEU A 349 -19.60 -4.42 6.93
CA LEU A 349 -18.52 -3.49 6.61
C LEU A 349 -18.91 -2.01 6.81
N SER A 350 -20.14 -1.75 7.21
CA SER A 350 -20.66 -0.41 7.48
C SER A 350 -20.34 0.02 8.92
N LEU A 351 -20.27 1.33 9.17
CA LEU A 351 -20.11 1.83 10.54
C LEU A 351 -21.41 1.62 11.34
N PRO A 352 -21.33 1.21 12.62
CA PRO A 352 -22.51 1.12 13.46
C PRO A 352 -23.20 2.48 13.54
N SER A 353 -24.49 2.55 13.19
CA SER A 353 -25.26 3.79 13.35
C SER A 353 -25.44 4.12 14.83
N ASN A 354 -25.34 5.41 15.19
CA ASN A 354 -25.49 5.97 16.55
C ASN A 354 -26.87 5.76 17.22
N HIS A 355 -27.66 4.74 16.84
CA HIS A 355 -28.91 4.45 17.53
C HIS A 355 -28.60 3.83 18.91
N PRO A 356 -29.05 4.46 20.02
CA PRO A 356 -28.82 3.95 21.36
C PRO A 356 -29.78 2.79 21.61
N SER A 357 -29.45 1.63 21.09
CA SER A 357 -30.10 0.37 21.43
C SER A 357 -29.04 -0.67 21.76
N SER A 358 -28.65 -0.71 23.04
CA SER A 358 -28.14 -1.92 23.72
C SER A 358 -26.79 -2.53 23.24
N ASP A 359 -25.83 -1.76 22.73
CA ASP A 359 -24.64 -2.34 22.05
C ASP A 359 -23.34 -2.47 22.86
N SER A 360 -23.35 -2.40 24.19
CA SER A 360 -22.16 -2.83 24.96
C SER A 360 -21.91 -4.35 24.88
N ALA A 361 -22.90 -5.13 24.45
CA ALA A 361 -22.77 -6.58 24.24
C ALA A 361 -22.25 -6.95 22.84
N GLY A 362 -22.55 -6.13 21.81
CA GLY A 362 -22.20 -6.42 20.41
C GLY A 362 -20.69 -6.35 20.12
N THR A 363 -20.00 -5.36 20.70
CA THR A 363 -18.54 -5.23 20.56
C THR A 363 -17.77 -6.35 21.26
N GLU A 364 -18.30 -6.89 22.37
CA GLU A 364 -17.71 -8.03 23.08
C GLU A 364 -17.94 -9.38 22.38
N GLU A 365 -19.05 -9.54 21.64
CA GLU A 365 -19.31 -10.73 20.83
C GLU A 365 -18.52 -10.71 19.51
N GLU A 366 -18.41 -9.55 18.85
CA GLU A 366 -17.57 -9.39 17.65
C GLU A 366 -16.09 -9.71 17.91
N ASP A 367 -15.56 -9.36 19.09
CA ASP A 367 -14.16 -9.64 19.44
C ASP A 367 -13.90 -11.11 19.81
N LYS A 368 -14.97 -11.88 20.13
CA LYS A 368 -14.90 -13.33 20.43
C LYS A 368 -14.93 -14.20 19.18
N SER A 369 -15.59 -13.75 18.10
CA SER A 369 -15.64 -14.47 16.83
C SER A 369 -14.49 -14.05 15.91
N VAL A 370 -13.76 -15.03 15.34
CA VAL A 370 -12.71 -14.75 14.33
C VAL A 370 -13.25 -13.92 13.18
N ILE A 371 -14.44 -14.26 12.68
CA ILE A 371 -15.07 -13.57 11.55
C ILE A 371 -15.48 -12.15 11.92
N GLY A 372 -16.09 -11.96 13.09
CA GLY A 372 -16.46 -10.63 13.59
C GLY A 372 -15.25 -9.72 13.70
N HIS A 373 -14.14 -10.26 14.24
CA HIS A 373 -12.88 -9.54 14.30
C HIS A 373 -12.33 -9.17 12.91
N GLN A 374 -12.39 -10.10 11.94
CA GLN A 374 -11.96 -9.81 10.57
C GLN A 374 -12.79 -8.69 9.92
N TYR A 375 -14.12 -8.67 10.13
CA TYR A 375 -14.97 -7.56 9.68
C TYR A 375 -14.57 -6.24 10.32
N ALA A 376 -14.34 -6.20 11.63
CA ALA A 376 -13.89 -5.00 12.31
C ALA A 376 -12.56 -4.47 11.75
N VAL A 377 -11.60 -5.35 11.44
CA VAL A 377 -10.32 -4.98 10.81
C VAL A 377 -10.54 -4.34 9.43
N MET A 378 -11.39 -4.94 8.59
CA MET A 378 -11.70 -4.44 7.25
C MET A 378 -12.45 -3.11 7.30
N ARG A 379 -13.44 -2.97 8.19
CA ARG A 379 -14.20 -1.73 8.42
C ARG A 379 -13.27 -0.56 8.68
N VAL A 380 -12.41 -0.71 9.68
CA VAL A 380 -11.41 0.30 10.05
C VAL A 380 -10.57 0.69 8.84
N ASN A 381 -10.07 -0.31 8.10
CA ASN A 381 -9.21 -0.06 6.94
C ASN A 381 -9.92 0.78 5.87
N ILE A 382 -11.14 0.41 5.51
CA ILE A 382 -11.94 1.07 4.47
C ILE A 382 -12.28 2.50 4.86
N HIS A 383 -12.85 2.71 6.05
CA HIS A 383 -13.35 4.01 6.49
C HIS A 383 -12.21 5.01 6.73
N VAL A 384 -11.15 4.60 7.44
CA VAL A 384 -9.99 5.47 7.67
C VAL A 384 -9.28 5.78 6.34
N THR A 385 -9.19 4.82 5.42
CA THR A 385 -8.57 5.07 4.11
C THR A 385 -9.41 6.01 3.24
N SER A 386 -10.74 5.91 3.29
CA SER A 386 -11.62 6.87 2.61
C SER A 386 -11.40 8.29 3.11
N LEU A 387 -11.41 8.50 4.43
CA LEU A 387 -11.18 9.81 5.05
C LEU A 387 -9.78 10.35 4.77
N TYR A 388 -8.79 9.47 4.78
CA TYR A 388 -7.42 9.79 4.40
C TYR A 388 -7.35 10.34 2.97
N LEU A 389 -7.92 9.63 2.00
CA LEU A 389 -7.92 10.07 0.61
C LEU A 389 -8.68 11.39 0.43
N GLN A 390 -9.78 11.60 1.14
CA GLN A 390 -10.50 12.88 1.15
C GLN A 390 -9.61 14.02 1.68
N SER A 391 -8.92 13.82 2.80
CA SER A 391 -8.00 14.79 3.39
C SER A 391 -6.84 15.11 2.45
N THR A 392 -6.17 14.09 1.92
CA THR A 392 -5.02 14.25 1.01
C THR A 392 -5.41 15.01 -0.25
N LEU A 393 -6.58 14.70 -0.83
CA LEU A 393 -7.04 15.38 -2.04
C LEU A 393 -7.50 16.80 -1.78
N LEU A 394 -8.09 17.07 -0.61
CA LEU A 394 -8.39 18.43 -0.18
C LEU A 394 -7.11 19.27 -0.14
N ASP A 395 -6.04 18.76 0.47
CA ASP A 395 -4.76 19.46 0.54
C ASP A 395 -4.07 19.60 -0.82
N ILE A 396 -4.11 18.59 -1.70
CA ILE A 396 -3.59 18.69 -3.09
C ILE A 396 -4.31 19.81 -3.87
N CYS A 397 -5.63 19.93 -3.70
CA CYS A 397 -6.40 20.96 -4.37
C CYS A 397 -6.04 22.37 -3.87
N LEU A 398 -5.60 22.50 -2.62
CA LEU A 398 -5.28 23.78 -1.98
C LEU A 398 -3.81 24.18 -2.18
N GLY A 399 -2.85 23.26 -2.05
CA GLY A 399 -1.41 23.55 -2.14
C GLY A 399 -0.96 24.12 -3.48
N SER A 400 -1.67 23.83 -4.57
CA SER A 400 -1.41 24.40 -5.89
C SER A 400 -2.03 25.80 -6.11
N ALA A 401 -2.75 26.37 -5.12
CA ALA A 401 -3.23 27.75 -5.15
C ALA A 401 -2.28 28.74 -4.45
N ALA A 402 -1.19 28.24 -3.85
CA ALA A 402 -0.32 29.00 -2.96
C ALA A 402 1.13 29.20 -3.45
N GLU A 403 1.45 28.97 -4.74
CA GLU A 403 2.77 29.35 -5.29
C GLU A 403 2.80 30.87 -5.54
N PRO A 404 3.55 31.67 -4.74
CA PRO A 404 3.74 33.07 -5.01
C PRO A 404 4.78 33.21 -6.11
N LEU A 405 4.48 33.99 -7.14
CA LEU A 405 5.43 34.42 -8.17
C LEU A 405 6.58 35.22 -7.52
N GLU A 406 7.61 34.55 -7.02
CA GLU A 406 8.87 35.19 -6.66
C GLU A 406 9.81 35.20 -7.86
N HIS A 407 9.77 36.27 -8.67
CA HIS A 407 10.94 36.76 -9.40
C HIS A 407 10.92 38.29 -9.35
N GLY A 408 11.77 38.84 -8.49
CA GLY A 408 11.87 40.26 -8.23
C GLY A 408 12.37 41.08 -9.43
N ASN A 409 11.98 42.35 -9.42
CA ASN A 409 12.91 43.43 -9.73
C ASN A 409 12.48 44.70 -8.99
N THR A 410 13.25 45.03 -7.96
CA THR A 410 13.30 46.34 -7.34
C THR A 410 13.80 47.36 -8.36
N ALA A 411 12.94 48.31 -8.74
CA ALA A 411 13.39 49.61 -9.23
C ALA A 411 12.38 50.67 -8.80
N SER A 412 12.82 51.49 -7.85
CA SER A 412 12.24 52.75 -7.42
C SER A 412 11.96 53.66 -8.63
N VAL A 413 10.71 54.09 -8.81
CA VAL A 413 10.37 55.33 -9.51
C VAL A 413 9.22 56.02 -8.76
N THR A 414 9.47 57.29 -8.50
CA THR A 414 8.70 58.30 -7.77
C THR A 414 7.24 58.47 -8.20
N ASP A 415 6.39 58.70 -7.19
CA ASP A 415 5.35 59.73 -7.09
C ASP A 415 4.44 59.99 -8.30
N LYS A 416 3.14 59.68 -8.15
CA LYS A 416 2.03 60.58 -8.53
C LYS A 416 0.68 60.09 -8.01
N THR A 417 0.14 60.90 -7.11
CA THR A 417 -1.23 60.97 -6.62
C THR A 417 -2.28 60.94 -7.74
N PHE A 418 -3.28 60.07 -7.61
CA PHE A 418 -4.61 60.23 -8.24
C PHE A 418 -5.69 59.79 -7.23
N PRO A 419 -6.73 60.61 -6.96
CA PRO A 419 -7.85 60.22 -6.09
C PRO A 419 -8.91 59.45 -6.91
N GLY A 420 -9.15 58.19 -6.58
CA GLY A 420 -10.15 57.33 -7.24
C GLY A 420 -11.21 56.81 -6.25
N SER A 421 -12.46 57.19 -6.54
CA SER A 421 -13.80 56.83 -6.04
C SER A 421 -14.02 55.68 -5.01
N PRO A 422 -14.96 55.81 -4.04
CA PRO A 422 -15.21 54.81 -2.96
C PRO A 422 -16.05 53.57 -3.29
N ASN A 423 -16.42 53.30 -4.55
CA ASN A 423 -17.47 52.31 -4.87
C ASN A 423 -17.01 51.20 -5.84
N ASP A 424 -16.02 50.39 -5.44
CA ASP A 424 -15.82 49.07 -6.05
C ASP A 424 -15.84 47.99 -4.96
N PRO A 425 -16.83 47.07 -4.95
CA PRO A 425 -16.83 45.95 -4.01
C PRO A 425 -15.76 44.94 -4.46
N ARG A 426 -14.59 44.98 -3.84
CA ARG A 426 -13.66 43.85 -3.87
C ARG A 426 -14.37 42.64 -3.23
N PRO A 427 -14.35 41.45 -3.85
CA PRO A 427 -14.89 40.25 -3.23
C PRO A 427 -14.07 39.96 -1.96
N SER A 428 -14.74 39.97 -0.81
CA SER A 428 -14.14 39.59 0.46
C SER A 428 -13.79 38.10 0.44
N THR A 429 -12.50 37.80 0.54
CA THR A 429 -11.93 36.44 0.67
C THR A 429 -12.31 35.73 1.97
N THR A 430 -13.00 36.41 2.90
CA THR A 430 -13.42 35.88 4.21
C THR A 430 -14.45 34.75 4.13
N GLY A 431 -15.17 34.58 3.03
CA GLY A 431 -16.15 33.50 2.85
C GLY A 431 -15.55 32.13 2.52
N SER A 432 -14.30 32.08 2.03
CA SER A 432 -13.66 30.83 1.57
C SER A 432 -12.99 30.03 2.69
N HIS A 433 -12.54 30.71 3.76
CA HIS A 433 -11.86 30.07 4.90
C HIS A 433 -12.84 29.31 5.80
N GLY A 434 -14.05 29.84 6.03
CA GLY A 434 -15.09 29.15 6.81
C GLY A 434 -15.49 27.80 6.19
N THR A 435 -15.74 27.79 4.87
CA THR A 435 -16.12 26.57 4.14
C THR A 435 -15.02 25.51 4.10
N LEU A 436 -13.75 25.92 4.16
CA LEU A 436 -12.62 24.99 4.16
C LEU A 436 -12.46 24.32 5.52
N TRP A 437 -12.54 25.11 6.59
CA TRP A 437 -12.53 24.58 7.95
C TRP A 437 -13.67 23.59 8.15
N ASP A 438 -14.88 23.90 7.68
CA ASP A 438 -16.03 23.00 7.80
C ASP A 438 -15.76 21.62 7.15
N LEU A 439 -15.10 21.60 5.99
CA LEU A 439 -14.71 20.34 5.32
C LEU A 439 -13.67 19.55 6.13
N ARG A 440 -12.64 20.23 6.64
CA ARG A 440 -11.62 19.60 7.50
C ARG A 440 -12.23 19.09 8.80
N GLU A 441 -13.07 19.89 9.44
CA GLU A 441 -13.78 19.54 10.69
C GLU A 441 -14.64 18.30 10.49
N ASN A 442 -15.37 18.20 9.37
CA ASN A 442 -16.16 17.00 9.06
C ASN A 442 -15.27 15.74 8.95
N ILE A 443 -14.16 15.82 8.22
CA ILE A 443 -13.23 14.68 8.05
C ILE A 443 -12.65 14.24 9.40
N VAL A 444 -12.19 15.18 10.24
CA VAL A 444 -11.58 14.84 11.53
C VAL A 444 -12.61 14.36 12.56
N SER A 445 -13.83 14.92 12.53
CA SER A 445 -14.94 14.46 13.37
C SER A 445 -15.34 13.03 13.02
N GLU A 446 -15.48 12.73 11.72
CA GLU A 446 -15.80 11.39 11.24
C GLU A 446 -14.65 10.40 11.54
N LEU A 447 -13.39 10.82 11.39
CA LEU A 447 -12.24 10.01 11.77
C LEU A 447 -12.28 9.66 13.26
N LEU A 448 -12.51 10.65 14.12
CA LEU A 448 -12.61 10.42 15.56
C LEU A 448 -13.75 9.44 15.89
N HIS A 449 -14.90 9.60 15.24
CA HIS A 449 -16.04 8.70 15.38
C HIS A 449 -15.68 7.25 15.01
N VAL A 450 -15.03 7.03 13.88
CA VAL A 450 -14.54 5.71 13.44
C VAL A 450 -13.58 5.11 14.47
N LEU A 451 -12.62 5.89 14.96
CA LEU A 451 -11.61 5.41 15.91
C LEU A 451 -12.20 5.07 17.28
N GLU A 452 -13.19 5.84 17.76
CA GLU A 452 -13.86 5.59 19.04
C GLU A 452 -14.78 4.36 19.02
N HIS A 453 -15.36 4.03 17.87
CA HIS A 453 -16.24 2.86 17.69
C HIS A 453 -15.49 1.60 17.23
N SER A 454 -14.16 1.66 17.14
CA SER A 454 -13.32 0.54 16.72
C SER A 454 -12.62 -0.11 17.89
N THR A 455 -12.51 -1.44 17.88
CA THR A 455 -11.77 -2.15 18.93
C THR A 455 -10.26 -1.90 18.78
N THR A 456 -9.55 -1.81 19.91
CA THR A 456 -8.08 -1.64 19.92
C THR A 456 -7.40 -2.72 19.10
N LYS A 457 -7.88 -3.97 19.19
CA LYS A 457 -7.33 -5.10 18.44
C LYS A 457 -7.50 -4.93 16.93
N ALA A 458 -8.61 -4.36 16.46
CA ALA A 458 -8.83 -4.10 15.03
C ALA A 458 -7.94 -2.95 14.52
N LEU A 459 -7.80 -1.88 15.32
CA LEU A 459 -6.89 -0.77 15.04
C LEU A 459 -5.43 -1.26 14.96
N GLU A 460 -4.99 -2.07 15.91
CA GLU A 460 -3.64 -2.66 15.93
C GLU A 460 -3.39 -3.56 14.73
N SER A 461 -4.37 -4.34 14.28
CA SER A 461 -4.19 -5.27 13.15
C SER A 461 -3.98 -4.55 11.81
N ASN A 462 -4.42 -3.29 11.70
CA ASN A 462 -4.12 -2.43 10.56
C ASN A 462 -2.67 -1.89 10.55
N GLY A 463 -1.91 -2.15 11.62
CA GLY A 463 -0.48 -1.87 11.72
C GLY A 463 -0.11 -0.40 11.52
N LEU A 464 1.09 -0.15 11.00
CA LEU A 464 1.61 1.20 10.81
C LEU A 464 0.75 2.05 9.84
N SER A 465 0.02 1.43 8.90
CA SER A 465 -0.76 2.15 7.89
C SER A 465 -1.81 3.08 8.51
N ILE A 466 -2.52 2.62 9.55
CA ILE A 466 -3.55 3.46 10.20
C ILE A 466 -2.91 4.61 10.98
N ILE A 467 -1.78 4.36 11.63
CA ILE A 467 -1.02 5.36 12.41
C ILE A 467 -0.60 6.51 11.50
N VAL A 468 -0.04 6.19 10.32
CA VAL A 468 0.37 7.19 9.33
C VAL A 468 -0.83 8.00 8.84
N LYS A 469 -1.94 7.34 8.50
CA LYS A 469 -3.16 8.04 8.05
C LYS A 469 -3.74 8.98 9.10
N ILE A 470 -3.82 8.56 10.35
CA ILE A 470 -4.29 9.41 11.47
C ILE A 470 -3.35 10.62 11.64
N ARG A 471 -2.03 10.39 11.61
CA ARG A 471 -1.03 11.47 11.72
C ARG A 471 -1.15 12.48 10.57
N GLU A 472 -1.30 12.01 9.33
CA GLU A 472 -1.44 12.89 8.16
C GLU A 472 -2.74 13.69 8.19
N ILE A 473 -3.87 13.07 8.55
CA ILE A 473 -5.14 13.78 8.71
C ILE A 473 -5.05 14.81 9.85
N ALA A 474 -4.49 14.44 11.01
CA ALA A 474 -4.33 15.35 12.14
C ALA A 474 -3.38 16.52 11.82
N ALA A 475 -2.33 16.29 11.01
CA ALA A 475 -1.41 17.34 10.57
C ALA A 475 -2.10 18.42 9.72
N SER A 476 -3.21 18.09 9.03
CA SER A 476 -4.00 19.09 8.29
C SER A 476 -4.63 20.17 9.19
N LEU A 477 -4.76 19.91 10.50
CA LEU A 477 -5.23 20.86 11.50
C LEU A 477 -4.14 21.81 12.02
N LEU A 478 -2.86 21.52 11.74
CA LEU A 478 -1.73 22.33 12.17
C LEU A 478 -1.39 23.47 11.19
N VAL A 479 -2.12 23.58 10.08
CA VAL A 479 -1.87 24.62 9.07
C VAL A 479 -2.34 25.97 9.61
N GLU A 480 -1.38 26.80 10.03
CA GLU A 480 -1.58 28.21 10.38
C GLU A 480 -1.83 29.01 9.09
N ASP A 481 -3.06 29.49 8.89
CA ASP A 481 -3.29 30.57 7.93
C ASP A 481 -2.73 31.85 8.54
N ASP A 482 -1.56 32.30 8.07
CA ASP A 482 -0.87 33.56 8.46
C ASP A 482 -1.70 34.85 8.21
N ASN A 483 -2.96 34.73 7.77
CA ASN A 483 -3.84 35.85 7.48
C ASN A 483 -4.97 35.97 8.52
N TYR A 484 -4.69 36.75 9.56
CA TYR A 484 -5.61 37.54 10.38
C TYR A 484 -7.04 37.00 10.63
N ASN A 485 -7.31 36.77 11.92
CA ASN A 485 -8.60 36.46 12.56
C ASN A 485 -9.08 35.01 12.41
N THR A 486 -8.25 34.03 12.78
CA THR A 486 -8.78 32.76 13.27
C THR A 486 -9.69 33.07 14.47
N THR A 487 -10.98 32.76 14.37
CA THR A 487 -11.88 32.91 15.51
C THR A 487 -11.43 31.95 16.62
N ASN A 488 -11.29 32.41 17.87
CA ASN A 488 -10.84 31.59 19.01
C ASN A 488 -11.48 30.17 19.07
N ASN A 489 -12.73 30.04 18.63
CA ASN A 489 -13.46 28.77 18.54
C ASN A 489 -12.82 27.72 17.61
N VAL A 490 -12.23 28.13 16.48
CA VAL A 490 -11.55 27.22 15.53
C VAL A 490 -10.27 26.66 16.15
N GLU A 491 -9.48 27.52 16.82
CA GLU A 491 -8.27 27.09 17.52
C GLU A 491 -8.59 26.11 18.65
N ASP A 492 -9.61 26.41 19.47
CA ASP A 492 -10.07 25.53 20.55
C ASP A 492 -10.49 24.15 20.01
N LYS A 493 -11.22 24.10 18.88
CA LYS A 493 -11.62 22.85 18.23
C LYS A 493 -10.43 22.08 17.63
N SER A 494 -9.52 22.76 16.92
CA SER A 494 -8.28 22.14 16.42
C SER A 494 -7.51 21.47 17.55
N GLN A 495 -7.33 22.20 18.66
CA GLN A 495 -6.59 21.72 19.81
C GLN A 495 -7.28 20.52 20.47
N TYR A 496 -8.61 20.52 20.54
CA TYR A 496 -9.39 19.38 21.00
C TYR A 496 -9.13 18.13 20.13
N TYR A 497 -9.31 18.21 18.82
CA TYR A 497 -9.11 17.05 17.93
C TYR A 497 -7.66 16.55 17.96
N ILE A 498 -6.68 17.46 17.94
CA ILE A 498 -5.26 17.11 18.04
C ILE A 498 -4.98 16.36 19.35
N SER A 499 -5.54 16.81 20.48
CA SER A 499 -5.40 16.12 21.76
C SER A 499 -5.98 14.71 21.70
N GLN A 500 -7.20 14.55 21.17
CA GLN A 500 -7.85 13.24 21.05
C GLN A 500 -7.04 12.28 20.16
N PHE A 501 -6.55 12.76 19.02
CA PHE A 501 -5.71 11.95 18.13
C PHE A 501 -4.35 11.63 18.75
N ALA A 502 -3.73 12.56 19.49
CA ALA A 502 -2.49 12.30 20.20
C ALA A 502 -2.67 11.18 21.25
N ASP A 503 -3.79 11.17 21.98
CA ASP A 503 -4.11 10.13 22.95
C ASP A 503 -4.38 8.78 22.29
N ILE A 504 -5.11 8.74 21.18
CA ILE A 504 -5.32 7.52 20.39
C ILE A 504 -3.98 7.01 19.85
N LEU A 505 -3.19 7.89 19.24
CA LEU A 505 -1.88 7.55 18.70
C LEU A 505 -0.94 7.05 19.80
N ALA A 506 -0.90 7.67 20.99
CA ALA A 506 -0.10 7.18 22.11
C ALA A 506 -0.55 5.77 22.58
N ARG A 507 -1.85 5.46 22.49
CA ARG A 507 -2.40 4.13 22.78
C ARG A 507 -2.14 3.10 21.68
N LEU A 508 -1.80 3.50 20.46
CA LEU A 508 -1.43 2.61 19.36
C LEU A 508 0.10 2.51 19.17
N ASP A 509 0.81 3.58 19.45
CA ASP A 509 2.23 3.74 19.21
C ASP A 509 3.03 2.94 20.24
N TYR A 510 3.63 1.86 19.76
CA TYR A 510 4.55 1.00 20.52
C TYR A 510 6.00 1.49 20.39
N LEU A 511 6.30 2.33 19.39
CA LEU A 511 7.65 2.84 19.09
C LEU A 511 8.10 3.90 20.11
N SER A 512 7.13 4.63 20.66
CA SER A 512 7.37 5.59 21.74
C SER A 512 7.97 4.91 22.99
N ARG A 513 7.60 3.65 23.28
CA ARG A 513 8.16 2.88 24.40
C ARG A 513 9.59 2.40 24.13
N THR A 514 9.88 1.89 22.93
CA THR A 514 11.23 1.41 22.59
C THR A 514 12.27 2.55 22.46
N LYS A 515 11.88 3.75 22.01
CA LYS A 515 12.75 4.94 22.05
C LYS A 515 13.00 5.47 23.48
N GLN A 516 12.00 5.40 24.36
CA GLN A 516 12.19 5.75 25.77
C GLN A 516 13.09 4.75 26.50
N GLU A 517 12.90 3.44 26.31
CA GLU A 517 13.70 2.41 26.96
C GLU A 517 15.15 2.38 26.45
N SER A 518 15.38 2.56 25.16
CA SER A 518 16.74 2.71 24.60
C SER A 518 17.43 4.02 25.04
N SER A 519 16.66 5.10 25.25
CA SER A 519 17.19 6.36 25.81
C SER A 519 17.55 6.22 27.30
N VAL A 520 16.73 5.50 28.07
CA VAL A 520 16.94 5.24 29.51
C VAL A 520 18.10 4.26 29.71
N MET A 521 18.17 3.15 28.96
CA MET A 521 19.31 2.22 29.02
C MET A 521 20.63 2.88 28.60
N ASN A 522 20.63 3.77 27.60
CA ASN A 522 21.84 4.51 27.23
C ASN A 522 22.27 5.51 28.30
N ARG A 523 21.33 6.11 29.04
CA ARG A 523 21.64 6.99 30.18
C ARG A 523 22.21 6.21 31.36
N ASP A 524 21.65 5.05 31.67
CA ASP A 524 22.11 4.20 32.77
C ASP A 524 23.49 3.57 32.47
N SER A 525 23.74 3.18 31.22
CA SER A 525 25.04 2.69 30.77
C SER A 525 26.12 3.77 30.78
N ALA A 526 25.77 5.01 30.40
CA ALA A 526 26.68 6.16 30.44
C ALA A 526 26.92 6.68 31.88
N GLN A 527 26.02 6.38 32.81
CA GLN A 527 26.17 6.67 34.24
C GLN A 527 27.05 5.60 34.90
N ALA A 528 26.79 4.31 34.63
CA ALA A 528 27.63 3.20 35.11
C ALA A 528 29.08 3.29 34.60
N GLY A 529 29.30 3.70 33.35
CA GLY A 529 30.64 3.95 32.82
C GLY A 529 31.38 5.13 33.48
N ARG A 530 30.64 6.12 34.00
CA ARG A 530 31.22 7.26 34.74
C ARG A 530 31.54 6.91 36.19
N ASP A 531 30.79 6.01 36.80
CA ASP A 531 31.01 5.56 38.18
C ASP A 531 32.13 4.52 38.30
N ILE A 532 32.54 3.89 37.19
CA ILE A 532 33.74 3.02 37.12
C ILE A 532 35.04 3.83 36.93
N LEU A 533 34.94 5.08 36.47
CA LEU A 533 36.08 5.99 36.24
C LEU A 533 36.32 6.98 37.38
N ARG A 534 35.59 6.85 38.48
CA ARG A 534 35.82 7.56 39.77
C ARG A 534 36.26 6.55 40.82
#